data_AF-A0A150JB09-F1
#
_entry.id   AF-A0A150JB09-F1
#
_cell.length_a   1.000
_cell.length_b   1.000
_cell.length_c   1.000
_cell.angle_alpha   90.00
_cell.angle_beta   90.00
_cell.angle_gamma   90.00
#
_symmetry.space_group_name_H-M   'P 1'
#
loop_
_entity.id
_entity.type
_entity.pdbx_description
1 polymer ?
#
loop_
_entity_poly.entity_id
_entity_poly.type
_entity_poly.pdbx_seq_one_letter_code
_entity_poly.pdbx_strand_id
1 'polypeptide(L)'
;MFSSPAIGSDGTIYVGTYYSPYGIYAINPSDGSIKWNYPISEQVWSSPAIGSDGTIYVGIFSGDPELYAINPDGTLKWKTNFIVELIYNSPAIGSDGTIYVGTYNIGYETSSNFQIYAVNPNGTLKWKTNFIGFRMFSSPAIGSDGTIYVGTYSATQGELYAIYSSPGWTYATYESSMRAYANSNWPKFGQNNYNLRRVVSAPPRGDPEISKSLPIAKIMKILGLYPKE
;
A
#
# COMPACT_ATOMS: atom_id res chain seq x y z
N MET A 1 9.57 14.30 -8.87
CA MET A 1 9.98 13.08 -8.13
C MET A 1 8.84 12.09 -8.25
N PHE A 2 9.13 10.79 -8.42
CA PHE A 2 8.13 9.71 -8.31
C PHE A 2 8.16 9.05 -6.93
N SER A 3 9.35 9.01 -6.31
CA SER A 3 9.59 8.66 -4.91
C SER A 3 9.31 9.85 -3.97
N SER A 4 8.85 9.54 -2.75
CA SER A 4 8.87 10.47 -1.61
C SER A 4 10.10 10.23 -0.72
N PRO A 5 10.61 11.24 0.01
CA PRO A 5 11.62 11.02 1.03
C PRO A 5 11.05 10.24 2.23
N ALA A 6 11.90 9.47 2.89
CA ALA A 6 11.64 8.90 4.22
C ALA A 6 12.57 9.52 5.25
N ILE A 7 12.17 9.59 6.52
CA ILE A 7 12.95 10.21 7.60
C ILE A 7 13.18 9.18 8.71
N GLY A 8 14.44 8.93 9.05
CA GLY A 8 14.84 8.03 10.12
C GLY A 8 14.61 8.61 11.52
N SER A 9 14.72 7.76 12.55
CA SER A 9 14.59 8.18 13.95
C SER A 9 15.71 9.11 14.44
N ASP A 10 16.86 9.13 13.76
CA ASP A 10 17.95 10.10 13.97
C ASP A 10 17.79 11.38 13.11
N GLY A 11 16.68 11.50 12.37
CA GLY A 11 16.40 12.60 11.44
C GLY A 11 17.02 12.43 10.05
N THR A 12 17.82 11.39 9.79
CA THR A 12 18.43 11.17 8.46
C THR A 12 17.36 11.06 7.39
N ILE A 13 17.50 11.83 6.30
CA ILE A 13 16.55 11.85 5.19
C ILE A 13 17.05 10.89 4.12
N TYR A 14 16.22 9.92 3.73
CA TYR A 14 16.53 8.91 2.73
C TYR A 14 15.72 9.15 1.45
N VAL A 15 16.40 9.17 0.30
CA VAL A 15 15.78 9.38 -1.03
C VAL A 15 16.33 8.42 -2.08
N GLY A 16 15.47 7.98 -3.00
CA GLY A 16 15.84 7.25 -4.21
C GLY A 16 15.84 8.16 -5.44
N THR A 17 16.86 8.08 -6.30
CA THR A 17 16.96 8.90 -7.51
C THR A 17 16.39 8.23 -8.77
N TYR A 18 15.62 9.01 -9.54
CA TYR A 18 15.02 8.59 -10.82
C TYR A 18 15.95 8.81 -12.02
N TYR A 19 16.86 9.79 -11.95
CA TYR A 19 17.83 10.12 -12.99
C TYR A 19 19.26 9.84 -12.51
N SER A 20 20.17 9.62 -13.46
CA SER A 20 21.59 9.38 -13.18
C SER A 20 22.23 10.58 -12.46
N PRO A 21 23.05 10.38 -11.41
CA PRO A 21 23.44 9.10 -10.81
C PRO A 21 22.30 8.41 -10.05
N TYR A 22 22.01 7.16 -10.43
CA TYR A 22 20.99 6.33 -9.80
C TYR A 22 21.50 5.77 -8.45
N GLY A 23 20.63 5.75 -7.44
CA GLY A 23 20.95 5.18 -6.14
C GLY A 23 20.01 5.60 -5.02
N ILE A 24 20.35 5.14 -3.82
CA ILE A 24 19.72 5.55 -2.56
C ILE A 24 20.70 6.47 -1.83
N TYR A 25 20.24 7.63 -1.37
CA TYR A 25 21.05 8.63 -0.69
C TYR A 25 20.51 8.85 0.72
N ALA A 26 21.41 8.90 1.70
CA ALA A 26 21.15 9.38 3.04
C ALA A 26 21.70 10.81 3.18
N ILE A 27 20.88 11.71 3.73
CA ILE A 27 21.15 13.14 3.82
C ILE A 27 21.07 13.58 5.29
N ASN A 28 22.07 14.34 5.73
CA ASN A 28 22.15 14.88 7.08
C ASN A 28 21.08 15.98 7.29
N PRO A 29 20.24 15.90 8.34
CA PRO A 29 19.13 16.84 8.55
C PRO A 29 19.57 18.26 8.93
N SER A 30 20.82 18.44 9.38
CA SER A 30 21.36 19.71 9.86
C SER A 30 21.78 20.67 8.74
N ASP A 31 22.25 20.15 7.61
CA ASP A 31 22.90 20.94 6.55
C ASP A 31 22.61 20.46 5.11
N GLY A 32 21.90 19.35 4.93
CA GLY A 32 21.61 18.79 3.62
C GLY A 32 22.80 18.07 2.94
N SER A 33 23.90 17.86 3.64
CA SER A 33 25.05 17.11 3.12
C SER A 33 24.77 15.61 2.99
N ILE A 34 25.44 14.94 2.05
CA ILE A 34 25.29 13.49 1.85
C ILE A 34 26.03 12.75 2.99
N LYS A 35 25.29 11.98 3.79
CA LYS A 35 25.80 11.09 4.84
C LYS A 35 26.41 9.82 4.23
N TRP A 36 25.73 9.25 3.25
CA TRP A 36 26.20 8.17 2.37
C TRP A 36 25.34 8.08 1.11
N ASN A 37 25.83 7.40 0.08
CA ASN A 37 25.01 6.95 -1.05
C ASN A 37 25.31 5.48 -1.39
N TYR A 38 24.27 4.71 -1.70
CA TYR A 38 24.36 3.36 -2.23
C TYR A 38 24.05 3.40 -3.74
N PRO A 39 25.05 3.20 -4.63
CA PRO A 39 24.83 3.19 -6.08
C PRO A 39 23.93 2.04 -6.52
N ILE A 40 23.02 2.32 -7.45
CA ILE A 40 22.19 1.29 -8.11
C ILE A 40 22.36 1.48 -9.62
N SER A 41 22.22 0.42 -10.41
CA SER A 41 22.37 0.49 -11.88
C SER A 41 21.16 1.12 -12.60
N GLU A 42 20.02 1.22 -11.92
CA GLU A 42 18.71 1.52 -12.50
C GLU A 42 17.83 2.40 -11.62
N GLN A 43 16.72 2.86 -12.19
CA GLN A 43 15.86 3.93 -11.69
C GLN A 43 15.14 3.55 -10.39
N VAL A 44 15.24 4.44 -9.38
CA VAL A 44 14.54 4.26 -8.10
C VAL A 44 13.20 5.02 -8.12
N TRP A 45 12.14 4.32 -8.53
CA TRP A 45 10.77 4.87 -8.58
C TRP A 45 10.08 4.84 -7.22
N SER A 46 10.38 3.84 -6.39
CA SER A 46 9.73 3.64 -5.09
C SER A 46 10.17 4.67 -4.04
N SER A 47 9.26 5.01 -3.12
CA SER A 47 9.63 5.72 -1.89
C SER A 47 10.29 4.72 -0.93
N PRO A 48 11.38 5.07 -0.23
CA PRO A 48 11.94 4.19 0.79
C PRO A 48 10.98 3.95 1.95
N ALA A 49 11.02 2.76 2.54
CA ALA A 49 10.36 2.43 3.80
C ALA A 49 11.41 2.06 4.86
N ILE A 50 11.23 2.48 6.11
CA ILE A 50 12.24 2.31 7.17
C ILE A 50 11.71 1.35 8.23
N GLY A 51 12.43 0.26 8.48
CA GLY A 51 12.12 -0.71 9.54
C GLY A 51 12.38 -0.17 10.94
N SER A 52 11.85 -0.85 11.96
CA SER A 52 12.08 -0.49 13.37
C SER A 52 13.53 -0.65 13.83
N ASP A 53 14.35 -1.41 13.10
CA ASP A 53 15.81 -1.52 13.28
C ASP A 53 16.60 -0.49 12.43
N GLY A 54 15.91 0.43 11.76
CA GLY A 54 16.50 1.44 10.87
C GLY A 54 16.79 0.96 9.45
N THR A 55 16.54 -0.30 9.10
CA THR A 55 16.79 -0.81 7.74
C THR A 55 15.95 -0.08 6.71
N ILE A 56 16.58 0.39 5.63
CA ILE A 56 15.94 1.10 4.53
C ILE A 56 15.61 0.10 3.42
N TYR A 57 14.31 -0.07 3.15
CA TYR A 57 13.77 -0.97 2.13
C TYR A 57 13.33 -0.18 0.90
N VAL A 58 13.79 -0.59 -0.28
CA VAL A 58 13.57 0.12 -1.55
C VAL A 58 13.37 -0.88 -2.70
N GLY A 59 12.31 -0.71 -3.47
CA GLY A 59 12.04 -1.50 -4.69
C GLY A 59 12.58 -0.82 -5.95
N ILE A 60 13.31 -1.55 -6.79
CA ILE A 60 13.93 -1.01 -8.00
C ILE A 60 13.09 -1.34 -9.23
N PHE A 61 12.91 -0.35 -10.11
CA PHE A 61 12.22 -0.52 -11.38
C PHE A 61 13.26 -0.77 -12.47
N SER A 62 13.50 -2.05 -12.73
CA SER A 62 14.59 -2.57 -13.56
C SER A 62 14.16 -3.83 -14.31
N GLY A 63 14.88 -4.17 -15.39
CA GLY A 63 14.67 -5.44 -16.12
C GLY A 63 14.87 -6.67 -15.23
N ASP A 64 15.79 -6.58 -14.27
CA ASP A 64 15.95 -7.47 -13.13
C ASP A 64 15.37 -6.78 -11.87
N PRO A 65 14.07 -6.97 -11.53
CA PRO A 65 13.41 -6.21 -10.46
C PRO A 65 13.76 -6.75 -9.06
N GLU A 66 14.31 -5.89 -8.21
CA GLU A 66 14.85 -6.29 -6.90
C GLU A 66 14.32 -5.40 -5.76
N LEU A 67 13.94 -6.01 -4.64
CA LEU A 67 13.81 -5.33 -3.35
C LEU A 67 15.17 -5.33 -2.66
N TYR A 68 15.71 -4.15 -2.39
CA TYR A 68 16.92 -3.92 -1.60
C TYR A 68 16.57 -3.66 -0.14
N ALA A 69 17.43 -4.13 0.76
CA ALA A 69 17.51 -3.72 2.15
C ALA A 69 18.91 -3.17 2.43
N ILE A 70 18.97 -1.90 2.84
CA ILE A 70 20.21 -1.17 3.16
C ILE A 70 20.24 -0.90 4.67
N ASN A 71 21.39 -1.07 5.30
CA ASN A 71 21.61 -0.75 6.71
C ASN A 71 21.67 0.78 6.94
N PRO A 72 21.48 1.28 8.18
CA PRO A 72 21.59 2.71 8.49
C PRO A 72 22.93 3.38 8.15
N ASP A 73 23.99 2.58 7.98
CA ASP A 73 25.34 3.02 7.58
C ASP A 73 25.58 3.06 6.05
N GLY A 74 24.59 2.65 5.26
CA GLY A 74 24.66 2.59 3.79
C GLY A 74 25.16 1.26 3.22
N THR A 75 25.49 0.28 4.04
CA THR A 75 25.90 -1.06 3.57
C THR A 75 24.70 -1.90 3.13
N LEU A 76 24.90 -2.77 2.13
CA LEU A 76 23.87 -3.72 1.70
C LEU A 76 23.61 -4.77 2.79
N LYS A 77 22.36 -4.85 3.27
CA LYS A 77 21.90 -5.91 4.20
C LYS A 77 21.52 -7.17 3.45
N TRP A 78 20.72 -7.02 2.39
CA TRP A 78 20.36 -8.06 1.41
C TRP A 78 19.65 -7.45 0.19
N LYS A 79 19.50 -8.24 -0.89
CA LYS A 79 18.55 -7.97 -1.97
C LYS A 79 17.87 -9.26 -2.44
N THR A 80 16.63 -9.18 -2.92
CA THR A 80 15.84 -10.35 -3.37
C THR A 80 16.22 -10.80 -4.78
N ASN A 81 16.23 -12.10 -5.03
CA ASN A 81 16.46 -12.71 -6.36
C ASN A 81 15.29 -13.57 -6.88
N PHE A 82 14.11 -13.47 -6.25
CA PHE A 82 12.90 -14.26 -6.56
C PHE A 82 11.71 -13.40 -7.03
N ILE A 83 11.89 -12.08 -7.10
CA ILE A 83 10.95 -11.17 -7.74
C ILE A 83 11.31 -11.12 -9.22
N VAL A 84 10.33 -11.28 -10.10
CA VAL A 84 10.54 -11.32 -11.57
C VAL A 84 9.59 -10.38 -12.33
N GLU A 85 8.64 -9.77 -11.63
CA GLU A 85 7.73 -8.76 -12.14
C GLU A 85 8.10 -7.37 -11.59
N LEU A 86 7.87 -6.31 -12.37
CA LEU A 86 8.41 -4.98 -12.11
C LEU A 86 7.91 -4.39 -10.78
N ILE A 87 8.82 -3.88 -9.95
CA ILE A 87 8.47 -3.18 -8.71
C ILE A 87 8.27 -1.69 -9.02
N TYR A 88 7.00 -1.27 -9.05
CA TYR A 88 6.62 0.13 -9.34
C TYR A 88 6.25 0.92 -8.08
N ASN A 89 6.03 0.22 -6.96
CA ASN A 89 5.34 0.75 -5.78
C ASN A 89 6.29 0.80 -4.56
N SER A 90 5.99 1.68 -3.59
CA SER A 90 6.75 1.76 -2.33
C SER A 90 6.50 0.52 -1.47
N PRO A 91 7.53 -0.05 -0.82
CA PRO A 91 7.32 -1.11 0.16
C PRO A 91 6.48 -0.63 1.36
N ALA A 92 5.75 -1.55 1.99
CA ALA A 92 5.06 -1.31 3.26
C ALA A 92 5.54 -2.33 4.30
N ILE A 93 5.64 -1.93 5.57
CA ILE A 93 6.23 -2.77 6.62
C ILE A 93 5.18 -3.08 7.69
N GLY A 94 4.91 -4.37 7.91
CA GLY A 94 4.00 -4.84 8.95
C GLY A 94 4.60 -4.69 10.35
N SER A 95 3.75 -4.75 11.39
CA SER A 95 4.18 -4.71 12.79
C SER A 95 5.03 -5.90 13.23
N ASP A 96 5.03 -7.00 12.46
CA ASP A 96 5.94 -8.15 12.62
C ASP A 96 7.23 -8.03 11.79
N GLY A 97 7.47 -6.88 11.16
CA GLY A 97 8.61 -6.62 10.28
C GLY A 97 8.48 -7.15 8.85
N THR A 98 7.37 -7.80 8.47
CA THR A 98 7.18 -8.27 7.09
C THR A 98 7.16 -7.10 6.12
N ILE A 99 7.97 -7.18 5.06
CA ILE A 99 8.00 -6.19 4.00
C ILE A 99 7.08 -6.65 2.87
N TYR A 100 6.08 -5.84 2.55
CA TYR A 100 5.12 -6.08 1.48
C TYR A 100 5.46 -5.21 0.28
N VAL A 101 5.66 -5.85 -0.88
CA VAL A 101 6.01 -5.19 -2.14
C VAL A 101 4.99 -5.53 -3.20
N GLY A 102 4.54 -4.50 -3.91
CA GLY A 102 3.58 -4.63 -5.00
C GLY A 102 4.24 -4.62 -6.37
N THR A 103 4.13 -5.72 -7.11
CA THR A 103 4.73 -5.90 -8.44
C THR A 103 3.68 -5.89 -9.56
N TYR A 104 4.12 -5.59 -10.79
CA TYR A 104 3.26 -5.54 -11.99
C TYR A 104 3.94 -6.18 -13.20
N ASN A 105 3.18 -7.01 -13.92
CA ASN A 105 3.62 -7.66 -15.16
C ASN A 105 3.12 -6.91 -16.40
N ILE A 106 4.06 -6.46 -17.23
CA ILE A 106 3.82 -5.74 -18.50
C ILE A 106 3.48 -6.65 -19.69
N GLY A 107 3.76 -7.96 -19.61
CA GLY A 107 3.84 -8.86 -20.77
C GLY A 107 2.56 -9.57 -21.19
N TYR A 108 1.43 -9.35 -20.50
CA TYR A 108 0.18 -10.08 -20.75
C TYR A 108 -1.04 -9.16 -20.93
N GLU A 109 -1.84 -9.43 -21.95
CA GLU A 109 -3.18 -8.84 -22.16
C GLU A 109 -4.25 -9.50 -21.27
N THR A 110 -3.89 -9.86 -20.04
CA THR A 110 -4.78 -10.52 -19.07
C THR A 110 -5.52 -9.51 -18.17
N SER A 111 -6.58 -9.97 -17.52
CA SER A 111 -7.31 -9.23 -16.47
C SER A 111 -6.68 -9.37 -15.07
N SER A 112 -5.48 -9.95 -14.99
CA SER A 112 -4.78 -10.31 -13.74
C SER A 112 -3.28 -10.14 -13.96
N ASN A 113 -2.74 -8.98 -13.57
CA ASN A 113 -1.36 -8.57 -13.90
C ASN A 113 -0.53 -8.09 -12.70
N PHE A 114 -1.10 -7.94 -11.50
CA PHE A 114 -0.34 -7.52 -10.31
C PHE A 114 -0.21 -8.64 -9.26
N GLN A 115 0.82 -8.56 -8.43
CA GLN A 115 1.01 -9.46 -7.29
C GLN A 115 1.47 -8.69 -6.05
N ILE A 116 1.19 -9.26 -4.87
CA ILE A 116 1.81 -8.86 -3.62
C ILE A 116 2.80 -9.94 -3.19
N TYR A 117 4.05 -9.52 -3.01
CA TYR A 117 5.10 -10.29 -2.37
C TYR A 117 5.19 -9.90 -0.90
N ALA A 118 5.22 -10.89 -0.01
CA ALA A 118 5.57 -10.73 1.39
C ALA A 118 6.98 -11.28 1.62
N VAL A 119 7.87 -10.47 2.17
CA VAL A 119 9.28 -10.78 2.39
C VAL A 119 9.60 -10.67 3.88
N ASN A 120 10.32 -11.65 4.42
CA ASN A 120 10.76 -11.65 5.81
C ASN A 120 11.87 -10.60 6.04
N PRO A 121 12.10 -10.11 7.28
CA PRO A 121 13.19 -9.17 7.60
C PRO A 121 14.60 -9.61 7.19
N ASN A 122 14.81 -10.91 6.96
CA ASN A 122 16.07 -11.50 6.50
C ASN A 122 16.17 -11.67 4.96
N GLY A 123 15.22 -11.13 4.20
CA GLY A 123 15.22 -11.14 2.74
C GLY A 123 14.65 -12.40 2.10
N THR A 124 14.18 -13.39 2.86
CA THR A 124 13.54 -14.59 2.29
C THR A 124 12.07 -14.35 1.96
N LEU A 125 11.57 -15.02 0.91
CA LEU A 125 10.14 -15.02 0.58
C LEU A 125 9.31 -15.62 1.73
N LYS A 126 8.30 -14.89 2.20
CA LYS A 126 7.31 -15.35 3.18
C LYS A 126 6.09 -15.97 2.47
N TRP A 127 5.58 -15.28 1.45
CA TRP A 127 4.59 -15.78 0.48
C TRP A 127 4.47 -14.79 -0.69
N LYS A 128 3.82 -15.19 -1.79
CA LYS A 128 3.30 -14.25 -2.81
C LYS A 128 1.89 -14.63 -3.23
N THR A 129 1.09 -13.64 -3.68
CA THR A 129 -0.22 -13.92 -4.28
C THR A 129 -0.05 -14.55 -5.66
N ASN A 130 -1.10 -15.22 -6.16
CA ASN A 130 -1.28 -15.37 -7.60
C ASN A 130 -1.45 -13.98 -8.26
N PHE A 131 -1.39 -13.93 -9.59
CA PHE A 131 -1.78 -12.72 -10.31
C PHE A 131 -3.24 -12.37 -10.02
N ILE A 132 -3.47 -11.11 -9.69
CA ILE A 132 -4.76 -10.51 -9.36
C ILE A 132 -4.90 -9.20 -10.15
N GLY A 133 -6.15 -8.79 -10.38
CA GLY A 133 -6.62 -7.51 -10.95
C GLY A 133 -5.77 -6.85 -12.05
N PHE A 134 -6.01 -5.55 -12.28
CA PHE A 134 -5.36 -4.85 -13.39
C PHE A 134 -4.01 -4.21 -12.97
N ARG A 135 -3.74 -2.95 -13.32
CA ARG A 135 -2.47 -2.30 -12.97
C ARG A 135 -2.50 -1.85 -11.51
N MET A 136 -1.44 -2.08 -10.76
CA MET A 136 -1.28 -1.54 -9.40
C MET A 136 -0.27 -0.41 -9.39
N PHE A 137 -0.79 0.80 -9.16
CA PHE A 137 -0.01 2.04 -9.03
C PHE A 137 -0.06 2.63 -7.61
N SER A 138 -0.69 1.94 -6.65
CA SER A 138 -0.69 2.32 -5.23
C SER A 138 0.35 1.53 -4.45
N SER A 139 1.05 2.19 -3.53
CA SER A 139 1.82 1.51 -2.50
C SER A 139 0.88 0.86 -1.47
N PRO A 140 1.18 -0.35 -0.94
CA PRO A 140 0.28 -1.01 0.00
C PRO A 140 0.11 -0.23 1.31
N ALA A 141 -1.10 -0.27 1.87
CA ALA A 141 -1.39 0.24 3.21
C ALA A 141 -1.74 -0.93 4.13
N ILE A 142 -1.33 -0.89 5.41
CA ILE A 142 -1.50 -2.00 6.34
C ILE A 142 -2.38 -1.55 7.51
N GLY A 143 -3.45 -2.29 7.78
CA GLY A 143 -4.32 -2.08 8.93
C GLY A 143 -3.67 -2.57 10.23
N SER A 144 -4.13 -2.06 11.37
CA SER A 144 -3.68 -2.52 12.70
C SER A 144 -4.06 -3.97 13.03
N ASP A 145 -4.88 -4.59 12.17
CA ASP A 145 -5.25 -6.01 12.16
C ASP A 145 -4.35 -6.88 11.26
N GLY A 146 -3.38 -6.29 10.55
CA GLY A 146 -2.55 -6.97 9.56
C GLY A 146 -3.21 -7.12 8.17
N THR A 147 -4.40 -6.55 7.95
CA THR A 147 -5.01 -6.53 6.61
C THR A 147 -4.23 -5.59 5.68
N ILE A 148 -3.84 -6.08 4.51
CA ILE A 148 -3.11 -5.33 3.49
C ILE A 148 -4.10 -4.78 2.46
N TYR A 149 -4.10 -3.48 2.23
CA TYR A 149 -4.99 -2.78 1.31
C TYR A 149 -4.21 -2.27 0.10
N VAL A 150 -4.68 -2.60 -1.12
CA VAL A 150 -4.07 -2.15 -2.38
C VAL A 150 -5.11 -1.71 -3.40
N GLY A 151 -4.87 -0.55 -4.00
CA GLY A 151 -5.69 0.04 -5.05
C GLY A 151 -5.18 -0.32 -6.44
N THR A 152 -6.09 -0.66 -7.34
CA THR A 152 -5.79 -1.11 -8.70
C THR A 152 -6.53 -0.27 -9.72
N TYR A 153 -6.11 -0.38 -10.98
CA TYR A 153 -6.65 0.38 -12.09
C TYR A 153 -6.68 -0.45 -13.38
N SER A 154 -7.89 -0.75 -13.86
CA SER A 154 -8.15 -1.14 -15.24
C SER A 154 -8.35 0.11 -16.10
N ALA A 155 -8.38 -0.03 -17.42
CA ALA A 155 -8.63 1.09 -18.33
C ALA A 155 -10.03 1.77 -18.15
N THR A 156 -10.93 1.17 -17.36
CA THR A 156 -12.31 1.65 -17.16
C THR A 156 -12.76 1.73 -15.69
N GLN A 157 -12.08 1.05 -14.76
CA GLN A 157 -12.49 0.94 -13.35
C GLN A 157 -11.27 0.85 -12.42
N GLY A 158 -11.37 1.47 -11.24
CA GLY A 158 -10.42 1.24 -10.15
C GLY A 158 -11.04 0.35 -9.08
N GLU A 159 -10.25 -0.56 -8.51
CA GLU A 159 -10.70 -1.51 -7.49
C GLU A 159 -9.87 -1.34 -6.20
N LEU A 160 -10.36 -1.87 -5.08
CA LEU A 160 -9.65 -1.87 -3.80
C LEU A 160 -9.71 -3.28 -3.22
N TYR A 161 -8.56 -3.95 -3.19
CA TYR A 161 -8.41 -5.27 -2.57
C TYR A 161 -8.02 -5.13 -1.10
N ALA A 162 -8.55 -6.04 -0.27
CA ALA A 162 -8.14 -6.25 1.10
C ALA A 162 -7.66 -7.70 1.25
N ILE A 163 -6.37 -7.88 1.50
CA ILE A 163 -5.66 -9.16 1.54
C ILE A 163 -5.29 -9.44 3.00
N TYR A 164 -5.86 -10.50 3.58
CA TYR A 164 -5.63 -10.84 4.98
C TYR A 164 -4.41 -11.76 5.14
N SER A 165 -3.34 -11.29 5.77
CA SER A 165 -2.19 -12.13 6.11
C SER A 165 -2.49 -12.96 7.36
N SER A 166 -2.59 -14.29 7.23
CA SER A 166 -2.68 -15.20 8.38
C SER A 166 -1.58 -16.27 8.33
N PRO A 167 -1.15 -16.82 9.48
CA PRO A 167 -0.17 -17.92 9.51
C PRO A 167 -0.64 -19.23 8.84
N GLY A 168 -1.94 -19.37 8.57
CA GLY A 168 -2.54 -20.54 7.91
C GLY A 168 -2.90 -20.32 6.43
N TRP A 169 -2.24 -19.38 5.75
CA TRP A 169 -2.58 -19.00 4.38
C TRP A 169 -2.40 -20.15 3.38
N THR A 170 -3.46 -20.44 2.63
CA THR A 170 -3.53 -21.38 1.51
C THR A 170 -4.34 -20.78 0.36
N TYR A 171 -4.19 -21.29 -0.86
CA TYR A 171 -4.97 -20.82 -2.01
C TYR A 171 -6.50 -20.92 -1.80
N ALA A 172 -6.98 -21.97 -1.11
CA ALA A 172 -8.40 -22.12 -0.79
C ALA A 172 -8.91 -21.07 0.22
N THR A 173 -8.11 -20.71 1.23
CA THR A 173 -8.43 -19.59 2.13
C THR A 173 -8.32 -18.24 1.43
N TYR A 174 -7.43 -18.12 0.44
CA TYR A 174 -7.24 -16.91 -0.37
C TYR A 174 -8.49 -16.60 -1.19
N GLU A 175 -9.02 -17.54 -1.98
CA GLU A 175 -10.28 -17.35 -2.75
C GLU A 175 -11.45 -16.94 -1.84
N SER A 176 -11.52 -17.54 -0.64
CA SER A 176 -12.54 -17.21 0.38
C SER A 176 -12.35 -15.82 1.03
N SER A 177 -11.13 -15.30 1.02
CA SER A 177 -10.77 -13.97 1.57
C SER A 177 -10.82 -12.84 0.54
N MET A 178 -10.68 -13.17 -0.75
CA MET A 178 -10.55 -12.25 -1.88
C MET A 178 -11.87 -11.55 -2.21
N ARG A 179 -12.20 -10.56 -1.39
CA ARG A 179 -13.31 -9.65 -1.67
C ARG A 179 -12.84 -8.58 -2.64
N ALA A 180 -13.05 -8.82 -3.94
CA ALA A 180 -12.98 -7.81 -5.01
C ALA A 180 -14.02 -6.67 -4.86
N TYR A 181 -14.81 -6.70 -3.78
CA TYR A 181 -15.70 -5.64 -3.33
C TYR A 181 -15.31 -5.27 -1.90
N ALA A 182 -14.94 -4.00 -1.65
CA ALA A 182 -14.62 -3.51 -0.31
C ALA A 182 -15.90 -3.39 0.57
N ASN A 183 -16.45 -4.54 1.00
CA ASN A 183 -17.85 -4.68 1.42
C ASN A 183 -18.12 -5.01 2.90
N SER A 184 -18.08 -3.97 3.75
CA SER A 184 -18.53 -3.83 5.18
C SER A 184 -18.09 -2.40 5.63
N ASN A 185 -18.71 -1.54 6.49
CA ASN A 185 -18.82 -0.02 6.41
C ASN A 185 -17.76 1.03 6.98
N TRP A 186 -16.88 1.69 6.20
CA TRP A 186 -16.06 2.87 6.65
C TRP A 186 -16.96 4.12 6.49
N PRO A 187 -16.79 5.18 7.30
CA PRO A 187 -15.68 5.34 8.23
C PRO A 187 -15.83 4.53 9.53
N LYS A 188 -14.83 3.68 9.82
CA LYS A 188 -14.55 3.14 11.16
C LYS A 188 -13.94 4.23 12.07
N PHE A 189 -14.71 5.29 12.25
CA PHE A 189 -14.92 5.76 13.62
C PHE A 189 -16.16 5.01 14.15
N GLY A 190 -16.05 3.67 14.27
CA GLY A 190 -17.21 2.76 14.41
C GLY A 190 -16.99 1.36 13.82
N GLN A 191 -17.79 0.96 12.81
CA GLN A 191 -17.81 -0.36 12.15
C GLN A 191 -18.28 -0.21 10.68
N ASN A 192 -17.75 -0.85 9.62
CA ASN A 192 -16.63 -1.79 9.41
C ASN A 192 -16.02 -1.91 7.95
N ASN A 193 -15.68 -0.82 7.21
CA ASN A 193 -14.79 -0.70 5.98
C ASN A 193 -15.15 -0.11 4.50
N TYR A 194 -16.40 0.13 4.02
CA TYR A 194 -16.88 0.51 2.64
C TYR A 194 -16.52 1.93 2.15
N ASN A 195 -16.37 2.91 3.06
CA ASN A 195 -16.30 4.36 2.78
C ASN A 195 -17.44 4.97 1.92
N LEU A 196 -18.58 4.28 1.82
CA LEU A 196 -19.79 4.79 1.19
C LEU A 196 -20.39 5.93 2.03
N ARG A 197 -20.04 7.18 1.69
CA ARG A 197 -20.99 8.29 1.84
C ARG A 197 -22.27 7.87 1.10
N ARG A 198 -23.42 7.81 1.79
CA ARG A 198 -24.72 7.61 1.16
C ARG A 198 -24.96 8.72 0.14
N VAL A 199 -24.71 8.43 -1.14
CA VAL A 199 -25.38 9.13 -2.23
C VAL A 199 -26.83 8.68 -2.15
N VAL A 200 -27.69 9.54 -1.59
CA VAL A 200 -29.13 9.35 -1.69
C VAL A 200 -29.46 9.46 -3.18
N SER A 201 -29.99 8.39 -3.77
CA SER A 201 -30.47 8.40 -5.15
C SER A 201 -31.67 9.34 -5.25
N ALA A 202 -31.43 10.59 -5.66
CA ALA A 202 -32.50 11.42 -6.16
C ALA A 202 -33.11 10.73 -7.40
N PRO A 203 -34.44 10.69 -7.55
CA PRO A 203 -35.05 10.24 -8.80
C PRO A 203 -34.64 11.18 -9.96
N PRO A 204 -34.83 10.78 -11.22
CA PRO A 204 -34.61 11.65 -12.36
C PRO A 204 -35.36 12.99 -12.19
N ARG A 205 -34.77 14.11 -12.64
CA ARG A 205 -35.41 15.43 -12.60
C ARG A 205 -36.79 15.37 -13.27
N GLY A 206 -37.86 15.45 -12.48
CA GLY A 206 -39.24 15.43 -12.99
C GLY A 206 -40.33 15.34 -11.92
N ASP A 207 -40.08 14.71 -10.76
CA ASP A 207 -41.09 14.52 -9.71
C ASP A 207 -41.16 15.71 -8.71
N PRO A 208 -42.32 16.40 -8.56
CA PRO A 208 -42.45 17.56 -7.67
C PRO A 208 -42.68 17.25 -6.18
N GLU A 209 -43.09 16.04 -5.79
CA GLU A 209 -43.70 15.80 -4.46
C GLU A 209 -42.72 15.66 -3.29
N ILE A 210 -41.44 15.34 -3.54
CA ILE A 210 -40.46 15.02 -2.48
C ILE A 210 -39.84 16.29 -1.85
N SER A 211 -40.67 17.11 -1.21
CA SER A 211 -40.29 18.39 -0.59
C SER A 211 -40.50 18.46 0.94
N LYS A 212 -40.79 17.33 1.60
CA LYS A 212 -41.03 17.25 3.06
C LYS A 212 -39.94 16.43 3.75
N SER A 213 -39.03 17.14 4.44
CA SER A 213 -37.90 16.55 5.17
C SER A 213 -38.34 15.79 6.43
N LEU A 214 -37.57 14.78 6.83
CA LEU A 214 -37.82 14.02 8.06
C LEU A 214 -37.47 14.89 9.30
N PRO A 215 -38.39 15.08 10.27
CA PRO A 215 -38.14 15.95 11.42
C PRO A 215 -36.98 15.48 12.31
N ILE A 216 -36.11 16.42 12.69
CA ILE A 216 -34.89 16.21 13.48
C ILE A 216 -35.14 15.41 14.77
N ALA A 217 -36.28 15.63 15.45
CA ALA A 217 -36.65 14.90 16.66
C ALA A 217 -36.66 13.36 16.48
N LYS A 218 -37.00 12.86 15.27
CA LYS A 218 -37.01 11.42 14.97
C LYS A 218 -35.59 10.88 14.75
N ILE A 219 -34.66 11.71 14.31
CA ILE A 219 -33.22 11.38 14.17
C ILE A 219 -32.56 11.31 15.55
N MET A 220 -32.78 12.31 16.40
CA MET A 220 -32.19 12.38 17.75
C MET A 220 -32.56 11.15 18.61
N LYS A 221 -33.81 10.67 18.52
CA LYS A 221 -34.27 9.47 19.23
C LYS A 221 -33.64 8.17 18.72
N ILE A 222 -33.23 8.10 17.44
CA ILE A 222 -32.53 6.93 16.87
C ILE A 222 -31.05 6.91 17.27
N LEU A 223 -30.44 8.08 17.47
CA LEU A 223 -29.02 8.21 17.85
C LEU A 223 -28.76 8.04 19.35
N GLY A 224 -29.80 7.94 20.19
CA GLY A 224 -29.66 7.72 21.64
C GLY A 224 -29.12 8.92 22.43
N LEU A 225 -29.06 10.11 21.82
CA LEU A 225 -28.41 11.31 22.38
C LEU A 225 -29.30 12.13 23.34
N TYR A 226 -30.16 11.46 24.12
CA TYR A 226 -30.85 12.12 25.23
C TYR A 226 -29.96 12.08 26.48
N PRO A 227 -29.79 13.20 27.21
CA PRO A 227 -29.36 13.16 28.60
C PRO A 227 -30.29 12.25 29.40
N LYS A 228 -29.76 11.57 30.42
CA LYS A 228 -30.61 11.00 31.46
C LYS A 228 -31.08 12.14 32.37
N GLU A 229 -32.38 12.13 32.66
CA GLU A 229 -32.97 12.81 33.82
C GLU A 229 -32.58 12.08 35.11
#